data_AF-A0A9Q5Z441-F1
#
_entry.id   AF-A0A9Q5Z441-F1
#
_cell.length_a   1.000
_cell.length_b   1.000
_cell.length_c   1.000
_cell.angle_alpha   90.00
_cell.angle_beta   90.00
_cell.angle_gamma   90.00
#
_symmetry.space_group_name_H-M   'P 1'
#
loop_
_entity.id
_entity.type
_entity.pdbx_description
1 polymer ?
#
loop_
_entity_poly.entity_id
_entity_poly.type
_entity_poly.pdbx_seq_one_letter_code
_entity_poly.pdbx_strand_id
1 'polypeptide(L)' 'PKAVDMIKLLVEGQEAVVRTARSIFPVVDEVNDEPTADLLTQRMQVHEKTAWMLRSLLEE' A
#
# COMPACT_ATOMS: atom_id res chain seq x y z
N PRO A 1 12.97 -0.39 18.98
CA PRO A 1 12.05 -1.51 18.70
C PRO A 1 12.87 -2.76 18.39
N LYS A 2 12.39 -3.98 18.66
CA LYS A 2 13.07 -5.20 18.21
C LYS A 2 12.88 -5.36 16.69
N ALA A 3 13.70 -6.16 16.03
CA ALA A 3 13.65 -6.34 14.58
C ALA A 3 12.24 -6.75 14.09
N VAL A 4 11.60 -7.69 14.80
CA VAL A 4 10.22 -8.12 14.52
C VAL A 4 9.22 -6.95 14.62
N ASP A 5 9.36 -6.09 15.64
CA ASP A 5 8.48 -4.93 15.80
C ASP A 5 8.70 -3.90 14.69
N MET A 6 9.94 -3.72 14.23
CA MET A 6 10.24 -2.84 13.10
C MET A 6 9.60 -3.34 11.81
N ILE A 7 9.64 -4.66 11.56
CA ILE A 7 8.99 -5.26 10.38
C ILE A 7 7.47 -5.07 10.44
N LYS A 8 6.85 -5.25 11.62
CA LYS A 8 5.40 -4.97 11.81
C LYS A 8 5.04 -3.51 11.48
N LEU A 9 5.83 -2.56 11.97
CA LEU A 9 5.63 -1.14 11.64
C LEU A 9 5.80 -0.85 10.15
N LEU A 10 6.74 -1.52 9.47
CA LEU A 10 6.91 -1.40 8.03
C LEU A 10 5.70 -1.96 7.28
N VAL A 11 5.18 -3.14 7.67
CA VAL A 11 3.95 -3.72 7.08
C VAL A 11 2.79 -2.72 7.21
N GLU A 12 2.56 -2.20 8.40
CA GLU A 12 1.49 -1.23 8.66
C GLU A 12 1.65 0.03 7.79
N GLY A 13 2.87 0.54 7.66
CA GLY A 13 3.18 1.68 6.80
C GLY A 13 2.87 1.42 5.32
N GLN A 14 3.24 0.26 4.79
CA GLN A 14 2.90 -0.11 3.40
C GLN A 14 1.38 -0.19 3.21
N GLU A 15 0.66 -0.83 4.13
CA GLU A 15 -0.80 -0.97 4.06
C GLU A 15 -1.52 0.37 4.22
N ALA A 16 -0.98 1.30 5.01
CA ALA A 16 -1.52 2.65 5.14
C ALA A 16 -1.48 3.41 3.82
N VAL A 17 -0.39 3.28 3.04
CA VAL A 17 -0.31 3.89 1.70
C VAL A 17 -1.35 3.27 0.76
N VAL A 18 -1.51 1.94 0.79
CA VAL A 18 -2.52 1.25 -0.03
C VAL A 18 -3.94 1.71 0.32
N ARG A 19 -4.29 1.80 1.61
CA ARG A 19 -5.60 2.31 2.05
C ARG A 19 -5.83 3.74 1.59
N THR A 20 -4.82 4.58 1.70
CA THR A 20 -4.89 5.99 1.27
C THR A 20 -5.09 6.08 -0.24
N ALA A 21 -4.30 5.37 -1.04
CA ALA A 21 -4.46 5.33 -2.48
C ALA A 21 -5.86 4.84 -2.89
N ARG A 22 -6.35 3.77 -2.26
CA ARG A 22 -7.71 3.24 -2.49
C ARG A 22 -8.81 4.25 -2.16
N SER A 23 -8.64 5.06 -1.12
CA SER A 23 -9.62 6.08 -0.73
C SER A 23 -9.73 7.26 -1.70
N ILE A 24 -8.73 7.45 -2.57
CA ILE A 24 -8.70 8.56 -3.54
C ILE A 24 -9.41 8.17 -4.85
N PHE A 25 -9.52 6.87 -5.17
CA PHE A 25 -10.15 6.40 -6.41
C PHE A 25 -11.54 6.97 -6.70
N PRO A 26 -12.48 7.07 -5.74
CA PRO A 26 -13.80 7.63 -6.02
C PRO A 26 -13.76 9.06 -6.55
N VAL A 27 -12.84 9.90 -6.04
CA VAL A 27 -12.68 11.30 -6.47
C VAL A 27 -12.08 11.37 -7.87
N VAL A 28 -11.11 10.50 -8.16
CA VAL A 28 -10.45 10.41 -9.47
C VAL A 28 -11.40 9.91 -10.54
N ASP A 29 -12.24 8.93 -10.20
CA ASP A 29 -13.28 8.36 -11.07
C ASP A 29 -14.35 9.40 -11.41
N GLU A 30 -14.80 10.20 -10.44
CA GLU A 30 -15.80 11.27 -10.64
C GLU A 30 -15.40 12.28 -11.73
N VAL A 31 -14.10 12.58 -11.83
CA VAL A 31 -13.58 13.55 -12.81
C VAL A 31 -12.95 12.89 -14.04
N ASN A 32 -12.99 11.56 -14.15
CA ASN A 32 -12.38 10.78 -15.23
C ASN A 32 -10.88 11.07 -15.41
N ASP A 33 -10.13 11.23 -14.31
CA ASP A 33 -8.67 11.45 -14.35
C ASP A 33 -7.92 10.09 -14.45
N GLU A 34 -7.90 9.54 -15.67
CA GLU A 34 -7.26 8.26 -15.96
C GLU A 34 -5.76 8.21 -15.59
N PRO A 35 -4.93 9.25 -15.86
CA PRO A 35 -3.53 9.24 -15.45
C PRO A 35 -3.33 9.11 -13.94
N THR A 36 -4.14 9.80 -13.13
CA THR A 36 -4.07 9.66 -11.68
C THR A 36 -4.54 8.28 -11.24
N ALA A 37 -5.59 7.72 -11.85
CA ALA A 37 -6.06 6.36 -11.55
C ALA A 37 -4.98 5.29 -11.82
N ASP A 38 -4.27 5.40 -12.94
CA ASP A 38 -3.17 4.49 -13.26
C ASP A 38 -2.01 4.64 -12.26
N LEU A 39 -1.62 5.88 -11.93
CA LEU A 39 -0.57 6.14 -10.94
C LEU A 39 -0.90 5.50 -9.57
N LEU A 40 -2.15 5.67 -9.10
CA LEU A 40 -2.60 5.06 -7.85
C LEU A 40 -2.57 3.52 -7.94
N THR A 41 -2.99 2.95 -9.07
CA THR A 41 -2.93 1.50 -9.32
C THR A 41 -1.51 0.97 -9.19
N GLN A 42 -0.55 1.58 -9.90
CA GLN A 42 0.85 1.18 -9.86
C GLN A 42 1.45 1.31 -8.45
N ARG A 43 1.11 2.38 -7.72
CA ARG A 43 1.57 2.57 -6.34
C ARG A 43 1.01 1.49 -5.41
N MET A 44 -0.28 1.18 -5.50
CA MET A 44 -0.87 0.10 -4.70
C MET A 44 -0.18 -1.24 -4.96
N GLN A 45 0.08 -1.61 -6.22
CA GLN A 45 0.76 -2.88 -6.56
C GLN A 45 2.13 -3.01 -5.89
N VAL A 46 2.94 -1.95 -5.90
CA VAL A 46 4.27 -1.94 -5.27
C VAL A 46 4.16 -2.09 -3.75
N HIS A 47 3.27 -1.33 -3.12
CA HIS A 47 3.11 -1.33 -1.68
C HIS A 47 2.46 -2.63 -1.16
N GLU A 48 1.47 -3.19 -1.87
CA GLU A 48 0.86 -4.49 -1.56
C GLU A 48 1.88 -5.62 -1.67
N LYS A 49 2.70 -5.64 -2.74
CA LYS A 49 3.77 -6.62 -2.91
C LYS A 49 4.80 -6.53 -1.78
N THR A 50 5.18 -5.31 -1.40
CA THR A 50 6.14 -5.08 -0.31
C THR A 50 5.57 -5.54 1.03
N ALA A 51 4.31 -5.19 1.33
CA ALA A 51 3.63 -5.63 2.53
C ALA A 51 3.54 -7.16 2.60
N TRP A 52 3.24 -7.83 1.48
CA TRP A 52 3.21 -9.29 1.40
C TRP A 52 4.57 -9.91 1.72
N MET A 53 5.65 -9.43 1.09
CA MET A 53 7.01 -9.91 1.38
C MET A 53 7.37 -9.72 2.85
N LEU A 54 7.06 -8.56 3.44
CA LEU A 54 7.34 -8.29 4.86
C LEU A 54 6.50 -9.18 5.79
N ARG A 55 5.24 -9.47 5.46
CA ARG A 55 4.43 -10.44 6.23
C ARG A 55 5.02 -11.84 6.20
N SER A 56 5.56 -12.28 5.07
CA SER A 56 6.23 -13.59 4.99
C SER A 56 7.48 -13.70 5.89
N LEU A 57 8.10 -12.57 6.28
CA LEU A 57 9.21 -12.54 7.24
C LEU A 57 8.73 -12.59 8.71
N LEU A 58 7.44 -12.41 8.96
CA LEU A 58 6.80 -12.52 10.27
C LEU A 58 6.08 -13.86 10.47
N GLU A 59 5.90 -14.61 9.39
CA GLU A 59 5.35 -15.97 9.39
C GLU A 59 6.48 -16.95 9.79
N GLU A 60 6.57 -17.22 11.10
CA GLU A 60 7.23 -18.41 11.69
C GLU A 60 6.19 -19.35 12.29
#